data_AF-A0A970HR63-F1
#
_entry.id   AF-A0A970HR63-F1
#
_cell.length_a   1.000
_cell.length_b   1.000
_cell.length_c   1.000
_cell.angle_alpha   90.00
_cell.angle_beta   90.00
_cell.angle_gamma   90.00
#
_symmetry.space_group_name_H-M   'P 1'
#
loop_
_entity.id
_entity.type
_entity.pdbx_description
1 polymer ?
#
loop_
_entity_poly.entity_id
_entity_poly.type
_entity_poly.pdbx_seq_one_letter_code
_entity_poly.pdbx_strand_id
1 'polypeptide(L)'
;MEGAKVKTKDETKVNIINIQRFSVHDGDGIRTTVFFAGCPLRCFWCHNPEGYTYEPHLMYSKEKCIGCGACVTICKNGAVTISPDGEKESSNSTSPSIRKPIQDFDACRACGDCVAVCPVGARELSARLYSADEIADICIKDRMFYEESGGGVTLSGGEVMAQDTEFLLSLLKKLTGHGLSVYIDTSGYVPWEKFEAVLPYTDVFLYDIKSA
;
A
#
# COMPACT_ATOMS: atom_id res chain seq x y z
N MET A 1 -24.82 11.68 31.48
CA MET A 1 -24.23 12.57 30.45
C MET A 1 -22.77 12.19 30.34
N GLU A 2 -22.47 11.15 29.57
CA GLU A 2 -21.09 10.78 29.25
C GLU A 2 -20.77 11.42 27.90
N GLY A 3 -19.81 12.34 27.91
CA GLY A 3 -19.38 13.09 26.74
C GLY A 3 -18.79 12.15 25.69
N ALA A 4 -19.43 12.10 24.53
CA ALA A 4 -18.82 11.55 23.33
C ALA A 4 -17.52 12.33 23.05
N LYS A 5 -16.37 11.67 23.22
CA LYS A 5 -15.09 12.22 22.82
C LYS A 5 -15.13 12.45 21.31
N VAL A 6 -15.13 13.72 20.90
CA VAL A 6 -14.89 14.13 19.52
C VAL A 6 -13.46 13.72 19.18
N LYS A 7 -13.27 12.76 18.26
CA LYS A 7 -11.95 12.38 17.75
C LYS A 7 -11.31 13.61 17.11
N THR A 8 -10.07 13.91 17.46
CA THR A 8 -9.31 15.01 16.84
C THR A 8 -9.06 14.70 15.37
N LYS A 9 -9.17 15.74 14.53
CA LYS A 9 -9.25 15.71 13.07
C LYS A 9 -7.99 15.22 12.32
N ASP A 10 -6.95 14.83 13.05
CA ASP A 10 -5.58 14.49 12.57
C ASP A 10 -5.25 12.97 12.61
N GLU A 11 -6.25 12.13 12.92
CA GLU A 11 -6.04 10.68 13.13
C GLU A 11 -6.39 9.79 11.92
N THR A 12 -6.91 10.37 10.82
CA THR A 12 -7.29 9.58 9.65
C THR A 12 -6.06 8.93 9.03
N LYS A 13 -6.04 7.60 8.97
CA LYS A 13 -5.01 6.81 8.30
C LYS A 13 -5.59 6.09 7.08
N VAL A 14 -4.78 5.93 6.06
CA VAL A 14 -5.11 5.18 4.85
C VAL A 14 -4.11 4.06 4.62
N ASN A 15 -4.51 3.04 3.88
CA ASN A 15 -3.65 1.92 3.55
C ASN A 15 -2.74 2.28 2.37
N ILE A 16 -1.43 2.19 2.59
CA ILE A 16 -0.39 2.38 1.59
C ILE A 16 0.26 1.03 1.33
N ILE A 17 0.27 0.62 0.06
CA ILE A 17 0.85 -0.63 -0.44
C ILE A 17 2.37 -0.55 -0.31
N ASN A 18 2.94 0.53 -0.83
CA ASN A 18 4.37 0.73 -0.88
C ASN A 18 4.71 2.23 -0.93
N ILE A 19 5.89 2.59 -0.44
CA ILE A 19 6.49 3.91 -0.66
C ILE A 19 7.84 3.66 -1.31
N GLN A 20 7.89 3.84 -2.63
CA GLN A 20 9.09 3.63 -3.42
C GLN A 20 9.88 4.92 -3.50
N ARG A 21 11.09 4.91 -2.94
CA ARG A 21 12.03 6.04 -3.03
C ARG A 21 12.89 5.86 -4.28
N PHE A 22 13.35 6.98 -4.84
CA PHE A 22 14.25 7.00 -6.00
C PHE A 22 13.63 6.44 -7.29
N SER A 23 12.33 6.69 -7.50
CA SER A 23 11.63 6.39 -8.75
C SER A 23 12.07 7.35 -9.86
N VAL A 24 12.33 6.81 -11.06
CA VAL A 24 12.71 7.57 -12.27
C VAL A 24 11.72 7.40 -13.43
N HIS A 25 10.65 6.63 -13.21
CA HIS A 25 9.64 6.33 -14.22
C HIS A 25 8.26 6.94 -13.89
N ASP A 26 8.08 7.47 -12.68
CA ASP A 26 6.79 7.94 -12.17
C ASP A 26 6.64 9.47 -12.30
N GLY A 27 7.25 10.06 -13.33
CA GLY A 27 7.30 11.49 -13.59
C GLY A 27 8.74 12.01 -13.78
N ASP A 28 8.85 13.31 -14.03
CA ASP A 28 10.16 13.95 -14.25
C ASP A 28 10.99 14.01 -12.97
N GLY A 29 12.31 13.91 -13.16
CA GLY A 29 13.30 13.90 -12.08
C GLY A 29 13.25 12.64 -11.22
N ILE A 30 13.97 12.69 -10.10
CA ILE A 30 13.91 11.63 -9.09
C ILE A 30 12.70 11.89 -8.22
N ARG A 31 11.83 10.88 -8.07
CA ARG A 31 10.60 11.00 -7.29
C ARG A 31 10.51 9.96 -6.18
N THR A 32 9.75 10.29 -5.14
CA THR A 32 9.25 9.27 -4.21
C THR A 32 7.79 9.01 -4.54
N THR A 33 7.48 7.75 -4.87
CA THR A 33 6.15 7.33 -5.28
C THR A 33 5.43 6.64 -4.13
N VAL A 34 4.26 7.16 -3.75
CA VAL A 34 3.42 6.62 -2.68
C VAL A 34 2.27 5.86 -3.32
N PHE A 35 2.23 4.54 -3.15
CA PHE A 35 1.22 3.67 -3.74
C PHE A 35 0.07 3.42 -2.75
N PHE A 36 -1.08 4.03 -3.00
CA PHE A 36 -2.29 3.88 -2.18
C PHE A 36 -3.02 2.57 -2.48
N ALA A 37 -3.66 2.00 -1.47
CA ALA A 37 -4.58 0.87 -1.64
C ALA A 37 -6.02 1.36 -1.87
N GLY A 38 -6.80 0.56 -2.59
CA GLY A 38 -8.20 0.83 -2.92
C GLY A 38 -8.37 1.48 -4.30
N CYS A 39 -9.08 0.78 -5.19
CA CYS A 39 -9.43 1.28 -6.51
C CYS A 39 -10.90 0.91 -6.80
N PRO A 40 -11.72 1.84 -7.33
CA PRO A 40 -13.08 1.53 -7.77
C PRO A 40 -13.12 0.69 -9.05
N LEU A 41 -12.03 0.64 -9.81
CA LEU A 41 -11.92 -0.14 -11.05
C LEU A 41 -11.36 -1.55 -10.80
N ARG A 42 -11.58 -2.45 -11.77
CA ARG A 42 -11.08 -3.84 -11.80
C ARG A 42 -10.50 -4.15 -13.18
N CYS A 43 -9.49 -3.38 -13.58
CA CYS A 43 -8.88 -3.47 -14.91
C CYS A 43 -8.30 -4.87 -15.18
N PHE A 44 -8.45 -5.41 -16.38
CA PHE A 44 -7.92 -6.74 -16.70
C PHE A 44 -6.39 -6.83 -16.57
N TRP A 45 -5.68 -5.76 -16.92
CA TRP A 45 -4.23 -5.61 -16.78
C TRP A 45 -3.86 -4.50 -15.79
N CYS A 46 -4.33 -4.64 -14.55
CA CYS A 46 -3.87 -3.77 -13.48
C CYS A 46 -2.39 -4.02 -13.17
N HIS A 47 -1.61 -2.93 -13.09
CA HIS A 47 -0.20 -3.01 -12.72
C HIS A 47 -0.02 -3.44 -11.26
N ASN A 48 -0.93 -2.98 -10.38
CA ASN A 48 -0.87 -3.19 -8.92
C ASN A 48 -2.19 -3.81 -8.41
N PRO A 49 -2.50 -5.08 -8.76
CA PRO A 49 -3.76 -5.74 -8.39
C PRO A 49 -3.97 -5.87 -6.87
N GLU A 50 -2.90 -5.83 -6.08
CA GLU A 50 -2.94 -5.76 -4.61
C GLU A 50 -3.63 -4.49 -4.09
N GLY A 51 -3.70 -3.44 -4.92
CA GLY A 51 -4.39 -2.17 -4.65
C GLY A 51 -5.89 -2.19 -4.91
N TYR A 52 -6.50 -3.32 -5.28
CA TYR A 52 -7.96 -3.38 -5.48
C TYR A 52 -8.78 -3.20 -4.22
N THR A 53 -8.28 -3.67 -3.08
CA THR A 53 -8.98 -3.60 -1.81
C THR A 53 -8.48 -2.42 -0.99
N TYR A 54 -9.40 -1.72 -0.33
CA TYR A 54 -9.05 -0.69 0.64
C TYR A 54 -8.46 -1.29 1.91
N GLU A 55 -8.87 -2.51 2.25
CA GLU A 55 -8.35 -3.27 3.39
C GLU A 55 -7.12 -4.10 3.00
N PRO A 56 -6.15 -4.26 3.93
CA PRO A 56 -4.99 -5.08 3.70
C PRO A 56 -5.37 -6.57 3.71
N HIS A 57 -4.62 -7.37 2.98
CA HIS A 57 -4.68 -8.83 3.04
C HIS A 57 -3.29 -9.41 3.25
N LEU A 58 -3.24 -10.64 3.79
CA LEU A 58 -1.99 -11.32 4.07
C LEU A 58 -1.45 -11.98 2.80
N MET A 59 -0.28 -11.54 2.37
CA MET A 59 0.49 -12.14 1.29
C MET A 59 1.43 -13.22 1.82
N TYR A 60 1.63 -14.26 1.02
CA TYR A 60 2.48 -15.40 1.39
C TYR A 60 3.36 -15.86 0.22
N SER A 61 4.66 -15.63 0.34
CA SER A 61 5.68 -16.09 -0.61
C SER A 61 6.16 -17.49 -0.24
N LYS A 62 5.54 -18.52 -0.85
CA LYS A 62 5.90 -19.93 -0.63
C LYS A 62 7.39 -20.23 -0.85
N GLU A 63 8.01 -19.54 -1.81
CA GLU A 63 9.44 -19.68 -2.15
C GLU A 63 10.37 -19.22 -1.02
N LYS A 64 10.00 -18.16 -0.29
CA LYS A 64 10.79 -17.65 0.85
C LYS A 64 10.61 -18.51 2.11
N CYS A 65 9.56 -19.34 2.17
CA CYS A 65 9.17 -20.00 3.41
C CYS A 65 10.07 -21.20 3.75
N ILE A 66 10.66 -21.17 4.95
CA ILE A 66 11.50 -22.25 5.50
C ILE A 66 10.71 -23.26 6.35
N GLY A 67 9.37 -23.17 6.41
CA GLY A 67 8.52 -24.11 7.15
C GLY A 67 8.67 -24.13 8.67
N CYS A 68 9.16 -23.04 9.29
CA CYS A 68 9.42 -22.99 10.74
C CYS A 68 8.17 -23.11 11.65
N GLY A 69 6.96 -22.94 11.10
CA GLY A 69 5.71 -23.07 11.85
C GLY A 69 5.34 -21.91 12.79
N ALA A 70 6.21 -20.92 13.01
CA ALA A 70 5.95 -19.81 13.94
C ALA A 70 4.62 -19.06 13.66
N CYS A 71 4.28 -18.88 12.38
CA CYS A 71 3.03 -18.26 11.97
C CYS A 71 1.77 -19.05 12.34
N VAL A 72 1.86 -20.39 12.42
CA VAL A 72 0.76 -21.26 12.86
C VAL A 72 0.53 -21.06 14.36
N THR A 73 1.62 -21.08 15.14
CA THR A 73 1.57 -20.95 16.60
C THR A 73 0.94 -19.64 17.06
N ILE A 74 1.19 -18.53 16.35
CA ILE A 74 0.66 -17.22 16.74
C ILE A 74 -0.72 -16.91 16.16
N CYS A 75 -1.22 -17.69 15.18
CA CYS A 75 -2.47 -17.37 14.49
C CYS A 75 -3.70 -17.70 15.37
N LYS A 76 -4.16 -16.72 16.13
CA LYS A 76 -5.35 -16.85 17.01
C LYS A 76 -6.65 -17.13 16.27
N ASN A 77 -6.72 -16.75 14.99
CA ASN A 77 -7.92 -16.95 14.17
C ASN A 77 -7.96 -18.32 13.49
N GLY A 78 -6.92 -19.15 13.63
CA GLY A 78 -6.84 -20.45 12.96
C GLY A 78 -6.66 -20.38 11.44
N ALA A 79 -6.40 -19.18 10.89
CA ALA A 79 -6.28 -18.94 9.45
C ALA A 79 -4.99 -19.48 8.83
N VAL A 80 -4.01 -19.88 9.64
CA VAL A 80 -2.74 -20.44 9.17
C VAL A 80 -2.54 -21.80 9.82
N THR A 81 -2.44 -22.84 9.01
CA THR A 81 -2.32 -24.24 9.46
C THR A 81 -1.19 -24.94 8.72
N ILE A 82 -0.74 -26.09 9.23
CA ILE A 82 0.14 -27.00 8.49
C ILE A 82 -0.67 -28.27 8.22
N SER A 83 -0.84 -28.64 6.96
CA SER A 83 -1.48 -29.91 6.62
C SER A 83 -0.65 -31.09 7.13
N PRO A 84 -1.26 -32.10 7.78
CA PRO A 84 -0.59 -33.35 8.15
C PRO A 84 0.04 -34.07 6.95
N ASP A 85 -0.57 -33.91 5.78
CA ASP A 85 -0.20 -34.60 4.53
C ASP A 85 0.76 -33.79 3.65
N GLY A 86 1.10 -32.56 4.07
CA GLY A 86 1.93 -31.61 3.30
C GLY A 86 1.24 -31.15 2.00
N GLU A 87 1.52 -29.93 1.55
CA GLU A 87 1.34 -29.67 0.13
C GLU A 87 2.33 -30.58 -0.61
N LYS A 88 1.84 -31.57 -1.37
CA LYS A 88 2.64 -32.27 -2.37
C LYS A 88 3.08 -31.22 -3.40
N GLU A 89 4.26 -30.62 -3.23
CA GLU A 89 4.75 -29.65 -4.21
C GLU A 89 4.84 -30.31 -5.60
N SER A 90 4.39 -29.58 -6.62
CA SER A 90 4.55 -29.95 -8.02
C SER A 90 6.02 -29.82 -8.41
N SER A 91 6.72 -30.95 -8.43
CA SER A 91 7.85 -31.36 -9.30
C SER A 91 9.07 -30.47 -9.58
N ASN A 92 9.15 -29.18 -9.21
CA ASN A 92 10.27 -28.32 -9.61
C ASN A 92 11.04 -27.66 -8.45
N SER A 93 10.75 -28.03 -7.19
CA SER A 93 11.43 -27.48 -6.01
C SER A 93 12.64 -28.34 -5.63
N THR A 94 13.82 -27.74 -5.69
CA THR A 94 15.11 -28.33 -5.25
C THR A 94 15.24 -28.40 -3.72
N SER A 95 14.23 -27.94 -2.97
CA SER A 95 14.26 -27.95 -1.51
C SER A 95 13.80 -29.30 -0.94
N PRO A 96 14.39 -29.76 0.18
CA PRO A 96 13.88 -30.90 0.93
C PRO A 96 12.39 -30.75 1.20
N SER A 97 11.66 -31.86 1.33
CA SER A 97 10.21 -31.92 1.60
C SER A 97 9.83 -31.26 2.94
N ILE A 98 9.92 -29.94 3.01
CA ILE A 98 9.61 -29.12 4.17
C ILE A 98 8.11 -28.81 4.13
N ARG A 99 7.41 -29.11 5.22
CA ARG A 99 5.98 -28.80 5.32
C ARG A 99 5.80 -27.29 5.47
N LYS A 100 5.21 -26.69 4.44
CA LYS A 100 4.91 -25.26 4.43
C LYS A 100 3.50 -25.00 4.95
N PRO A 101 3.28 -23.89 5.69
CA PRO A 101 1.94 -23.50 6.13
C PRO A 101 1.01 -23.19 4.96
N ILE A 102 -0.27 -23.51 5.13
CA ILE A 102 -1.38 -23.17 4.25
C ILE A 102 -2.14 -22.01 4.89
N GLN A 103 -2.72 -21.14 4.07
CA GLN A 103 -3.52 -20.00 4.52
C GLN A 103 -4.97 -20.18 4.07
N ASP A 104 -5.88 -20.05 5.02
CA ASP A 104 -7.30 -19.85 4.78
C ASP A 104 -7.55 -18.33 4.65
N PHE A 105 -7.98 -17.90 3.48
CA PHE A 105 -8.19 -16.47 3.19
C PHE A 105 -9.45 -15.92 3.87
N ASP A 106 -10.49 -16.75 4.03
CA ASP A 106 -11.77 -16.33 4.62
C ASP A 106 -11.65 -16.19 6.15
N ALA A 107 -10.84 -17.05 6.77
CA ALA A 107 -10.55 -16.96 8.22
C ALA A 107 -9.52 -15.86 8.57
N CYS A 108 -8.73 -15.39 7.60
CA CYS A 108 -7.65 -14.44 7.86
C CYS A 108 -8.19 -13.01 8.04
N ARG A 109 -7.87 -12.40 9.19
CA ARG A 109 -8.21 -11.00 9.49
C ARG A 109 -7.10 -10.01 9.17
N ALA A 110 -6.04 -10.44 8.49
CA ALA A 110 -4.87 -9.63 8.17
C ALA A 110 -4.27 -8.86 9.39
N CYS A 111 -4.32 -9.44 10.60
CA CYS A 111 -3.88 -8.76 11.82
C CYS A 111 -2.35 -8.52 11.90
N GLY A 112 -1.57 -9.19 11.05
CA GLY A 112 -0.12 -9.01 11.00
C GLY A 112 0.69 -9.78 12.05
N ASP A 113 0.07 -10.45 13.03
CA ASP A 113 0.81 -11.21 14.07
C ASP A 113 1.81 -12.22 13.48
N CYS A 114 1.38 -12.92 12.42
CA CYS A 114 2.22 -13.87 11.70
C CYS A 114 3.35 -13.23 10.87
N VAL A 115 3.19 -11.96 10.47
CA VAL A 115 4.22 -11.18 9.77
C VAL A 115 5.33 -10.82 10.76
N ALA A 116 4.97 -10.37 11.97
CA ALA A 116 5.92 -9.97 12.99
C ALA A 116 6.87 -11.09 13.45
N VAL A 117 6.44 -12.35 13.36
CA VAL A 117 7.24 -13.52 13.76
C VAL A 117 7.89 -14.26 12.59
N CYS A 118 7.75 -13.79 11.34
CA CYS A 118 8.30 -14.49 10.19
C CYS A 118 9.79 -14.14 10.00
N PRO A 119 10.73 -15.07 10.25
CA PRO A 119 12.17 -14.75 10.25
C PRO A 119 12.74 -14.45 8.86
N VAL A 120 12.04 -14.88 7.81
CA VAL A 120 12.49 -14.82 6.41
C VAL A 120 11.61 -13.89 5.55
N GLY A 121 10.68 -13.17 6.17
CA GLY A 121 9.77 -12.28 5.43
C GLY A 121 8.94 -13.00 4.37
N ALA A 122 8.60 -14.27 4.59
CA ALA A 122 7.72 -15.01 3.68
C ALA A 122 6.25 -14.58 3.80
N ARG A 123 5.88 -13.86 4.86
CA ARG A 123 4.55 -13.31 5.09
C ARG A 123 4.64 -11.80 5.20
N GLU A 124 3.79 -11.11 4.47
CA GLU A 124 3.75 -9.64 4.40
C GLU A 124 2.29 -9.18 4.32
N LEU A 125 1.96 -8.01 4.86
CA LEU A 125 0.66 -7.38 4.58
C LEU A 125 0.74 -6.63 3.26
N SER A 126 -0.31 -6.71 2.45
CA SER A 126 -0.39 -6.01 1.16
C SER A 126 -0.37 -4.48 1.29
N ALA A 127 -0.73 -3.95 2.45
CA ALA A 127 -0.66 -2.54 2.75
C ALA A 127 -0.49 -2.29 4.26
N ARG A 128 -0.08 -1.08 4.62
CA ARG A 128 0.04 -0.61 6.01
C ARG A 128 -0.65 0.74 6.18
N LEU A 129 -1.16 1.01 7.37
CA LEU A 129 -1.82 2.27 7.69
C LEU A 129 -0.79 3.39 7.91
N TYR A 130 -0.98 4.50 7.19
CA TYR A 130 -0.22 5.74 7.37
C TYR A 130 -1.16 6.93 7.50
N SER A 131 -0.80 7.85 8.38
CA SER A 131 -1.34 9.22 8.44
C SER A 131 -0.70 10.11 7.38
N ALA A 132 -1.31 11.25 7.09
CA ALA A 132 -0.75 12.24 6.18
C ALA A 132 0.63 12.74 6.65
N ASP A 133 0.83 12.90 7.97
CA ASP A 133 2.12 13.29 8.57
C ASP A 133 3.19 12.22 8.34
N GLU A 134 2.88 10.95 8.64
CA GLU A 134 3.86 9.87 8.44
C GLU A 134 4.30 9.76 6.97
N ILE A 135 3.39 9.97 6.01
CA ILE A 135 3.75 9.97 4.57
C ILE A 135 4.60 11.20 4.25
N ALA A 136 4.18 12.39 4.65
CA ALA A 136 4.90 13.63 4.37
C ALA A 136 6.33 13.59 4.94
N ASP A 137 6.50 13.14 6.18
CA ASP A 137 7.80 12.99 6.84
C ASP A 137 8.73 12.03 6.09
N ILE A 138 8.19 10.98 5.46
CA ILE A 138 8.96 10.07 4.63
C ILE A 138 9.40 10.77 3.34
N CYS A 139 8.48 11.42 2.64
CA CYS A 139 8.77 12.11 1.38
C CYS A 139 9.76 13.27 1.55
N ILE A 140 9.64 14.07 2.61
CA ILE A 140 10.52 15.22 2.86
C ILE A 140 11.98 14.81 3.03
N LYS A 141 12.27 13.57 3.49
CA LYS A 141 13.65 13.08 3.65
C LYS A 141 14.43 13.00 2.34
N ASP A 142 13.74 12.91 1.21
CA ASP A 142 14.35 12.81 -0.12
C ASP A 142 14.50 14.18 -0.82
N ARG A 143 14.18 15.28 -0.13
CA ARG A 143 14.17 16.64 -0.69
C ARG A 143 15.43 17.01 -1.48
N MET A 144 16.60 16.65 -0.99
CA MET A 144 17.87 16.96 -1.65
C MET A 144 17.96 16.33 -3.06
N PHE A 145 17.39 15.15 -3.26
CA PHE A 145 17.36 14.51 -4.59
C PHE A 145 16.40 15.22 -5.53
N TYR A 146 15.28 15.72 -5.00
CA TYR A 146 14.28 16.45 -5.78
C TYR A 146 14.86 17.78 -6.28
N GLU A 147 15.56 18.52 -5.40
CA GLU A 147 16.17 19.82 -5.72
C GLU A 147 17.23 19.71 -6.84
N GLU A 148 18.03 18.64 -6.85
CA GLU A 148 19.04 18.43 -7.90
C GLU A 148 18.44 17.94 -9.22
N SER A 149 17.39 17.11 -9.15
CA SER A 149 16.82 16.45 -10.34
C SER A 149 15.62 17.18 -10.97
N GLY A 150 15.06 18.19 -10.30
CA GLY A 150 13.77 18.78 -10.65
C GLY A 150 12.58 17.86 -10.36
N GLY A 151 12.75 16.94 -9.42
CA GLY A 151 11.78 15.89 -9.09
C GLY A 151 10.80 16.27 -7.98
N GLY A 152 10.28 15.26 -7.26
CA GLY A 152 9.30 15.49 -6.19
C GLY A 152 8.59 14.24 -5.71
N VAL A 153 7.29 14.35 -5.45
CA VAL A 153 6.46 13.23 -4.99
C VAL A 153 5.46 12.86 -6.07
N THR A 154 5.21 11.57 -6.23
CA THR A 154 4.10 11.06 -7.05
C THR A 154 3.17 10.25 -6.16
N LEU A 155 1.89 10.63 -6.12
CA LEU A 155 0.85 9.82 -5.49
C LEU A 155 0.29 8.89 -6.57
N SER A 156 0.38 7.57 -6.37
CA SER A 156 -0.03 6.53 -7.34
C SER A 156 -0.68 5.35 -6.59
N GLY A 157 -0.85 4.19 -7.23
CA GLY A 157 -1.40 2.97 -6.64
C GLY A 157 -2.78 2.63 -7.18
N GLY A 158 -3.75 2.42 -6.29
CA GLY A 158 -5.15 2.22 -6.63
C GLY A 158 -5.75 3.45 -7.30
N GLU A 159 -6.82 4.02 -6.77
CA GLU A 159 -7.28 5.34 -7.20
C GLU A 159 -7.04 6.34 -6.06
N VAL A 160 -5.98 7.16 -6.22
CA VAL A 160 -5.56 8.13 -5.22
C VAL A 160 -6.71 9.07 -4.86
N MET A 161 -7.44 9.57 -5.85
CA MET A 161 -8.52 10.53 -5.59
C MET A 161 -9.79 9.90 -5.01
N ALA A 162 -9.89 8.56 -5.01
CA ALA A 162 -10.97 7.85 -4.35
C ALA A 162 -10.79 7.77 -2.82
N GLN A 163 -9.59 8.09 -2.31
CA GLN A 163 -9.34 8.19 -0.87
C GLN A 163 -10.15 9.33 -0.24
N ASP A 164 -10.20 9.34 1.09
CA ASP A 164 -10.83 10.41 1.85
C ASP A 164 -10.27 11.79 1.44
N THR A 165 -11.17 12.74 1.11
CA THR A 165 -10.76 14.04 0.58
C THR A 165 -10.02 14.88 1.63
N GLU A 166 -10.43 14.83 2.90
CA GLU A 166 -9.76 15.60 3.95
C GLU A 166 -8.34 15.07 4.17
N PHE A 167 -8.15 13.75 4.16
CA PHE A 167 -6.82 13.12 4.19
C PHE A 167 -5.93 13.59 3.04
N LEU A 168 -6.42 13.50 1.80
CA LEU A 168 -5.64 13.89 0.62
C LEU A 168 -5.24 15.36 0.68
N LEU A 169 -6.18 16.25 1.03
CA LEU A 169 -5.89 17.68 1.16
C LEU A 169 -4.88 17.96 2.28
N SER A 170 -4.93 17.22 3.38
CA SER A 170 -3.95 17.32 4.46
C SER A 170 -2.55 16.95 3.97
N LEU A 171 -2.41 15.82 3.28
CA LEU A 171 -1.14 15.37 2.70
C LEU A 171 -0.61 16.36 1.66
N LEU A 172 -1.44 16.73 0.68
CA LEU A 172 -1.08 17.64 -0.41
C LEU A 172 -0.57 18.98 0.14
N LYS A 173 -1.31 19.60 1.07
CA LYS A 173 -0.90 20.87 1.69
C LYS A 173 0.43 20.76 2.42
N LYS A 174 0.72 19.63 3.08
CA LYS A 174 2.01 19.40 3.73
C LYS A 174 3.13 19.29 2.69
N LEU A 175 2.96 18.46 1.67
CA LEU A 175 3.96 18.29 0.61
C LEU A 175 4.26 19.61 -0.11
N THR A 176 3.23 20.30 -0.59
CA THR A 176 3.40 21.59 -1.28
C THR A 176 3.89 22.69 -0.35
N GLY A 177 3.47 22.67 0.93
CA GLY A 177 3.94 23.62 1.95
C GLY A 177 5.44 23.51 2.24
N HIS A 178 6.03 22.33 2.00
CA HIS A 178 7.47 22.11 2.04
C HIS A 178 8.18 22.41 0.70
N GLY A 179 7.45 22.95 -0.29
CA GLY A 179 7.98 23.29 -1.61
C GLY A 179 8.21 22.09 -2.51
N LEU A 180 7.59 20.94 -2.22
CA LEU A 180 7.73 19.74 -3.03
C LEU A 180 6.77 19.79 -4.23
N SER A 181 7.27 19.45 -5.42
CA SER A 181 6.39 19.19 -6.56
C SER A 181 5.58 17.92 -6.31
N VAL A 182 4.30 17.93 -6.67
CA VAL A 182 3.40 16.79 -6.49
C VAL A 182 2.73 16.41 -7.79
N TYR A 183 2.90 15.15 -8.19
CA TYR A 183 2.19 14.53 -9.30
C TYR A 183 1.12 13.58 -8.73
N ILE A 184 -0.03 13.51 -9.40
CA ILE A 184 -1.07 12.52 -9.09
C ILE A 184 -1.25 11.62 -10.30
N ASP A 185 -1.03 10.32 -10.10
CA ASP A 185 -1.35 9.27 -11.04
C ASP A 185 -2.78 8.76 -10.78
N THR A 186 -3.63 8.83 -11.80
CA THR A 186 -5.07 8.64 -11.67
C THR A 186 -5.69 8.03 -12.92
N SER A 187 -6.70 7.18 -12.72
CA SER A 187 -7.61 6.75 -13.79
C SER A 187 -8.68 7.79 -14.11
N GLY A 188 -8.84 8.78 -13.22
CA GLY A 188 -9.88 9.78 -13.22
C GLY A 188 -11.29 9.22 -13.01
N TYR A 189 -11.43 7.98 -12.53
CA TYR A 189 -12.72 7.38 -12.17
C TYR A 189 -13.23 7.90 -10.82
N VAL A 190 -13.42 9.21 -10.74
CA VAL A 190 -13.90 9.97 -9.59
C VAL A 190 -14.76 11.13 -10.08
N PRO A 191 -15.67 11.66 -9.25
CA PRO A 191 -16.46 12.83 -9.64
C PRO A 191 -15.58 14.09 -9.69
N TRP A 192 -15.97 15.08 -10.50
CA TRP A 192 -15.15 16.26 -10.83
C TRP A 192 -14.72 17.08 -9.61
N GLU A 193 -15.54 17.11 -8.56
CA GLU A 193 -15.27 17.84 -7.33
C GLU A 193 -13.98 17.37 -6.64
N LYS A 194 -13.57 16.10 -6.88
CA LYS A 194 -12.28 15.59 -6.43
C LYS A 194 -11.12 16.28 -7.13
N PHE A 195 -11.22 16.48 -8.45
CA PHE A 195 -10.23 17.23 -9.22
C PHE A 195 -10.16 18.68 -8.73
N GLU A 196 -11.31 19.35 -8.59
CA GLU A 196 -11.35 20.75 -8.12
C GLU A 196 -10.68 20.92 -6.75
N ALA A 197 -10.84 19.95 -5.86
CA ALA A 197 -10.22 19.97 -4.54
C ALA A 197 -8.69 19.87 -4.61
N VAL A 198 -8.13 18.96 -5.42
CA VAL A 198 -6.68 18.67 -5.44
C VAL A 198 -5.89 19.51 -6.44
N LEU A 199 -6.56 20.09 -7.44
CA LEU A 199 -5.95 20.89 -8.51
C LEU A 199 -5.02 22.00 -8.00
N PRO A 200 -5.32 22.76 -6.92
CA PRO A 200 -4.42 23.81 -6.42
C PRO A 200 -3.08 23.30 -5.87
N TYR A 201 -2.94 21.99 -5.66
CA TYR A 201 -1.78 21.36 -5.02
C TYR A 201 -1.11 20.31 -5.91
N THR A 202 -1.51 20.21 -7.18
CA THR A 202 -1.04 19.18 -8.11
C THR A 202 -0.41 19.86 -9.32
N ASP A 203 0.86 19.59 -9.59
CA ASP A 203 1.57 20.17 -10.73
C ASP A 203 1.23 19.43 -12.03
N VAL A 204 1.16 18.09 -11.95
CA VAL A 204 0.91 17.23 -13.11
C VAL A 204 -0.02 16.08 -12.71
N PHE A 205 -1.00 15.81 -13.57
CA PHE A 205 -1.77 14.57 -13.54
C PHE A 205 -1.18 13.59 -14.54
N LEU A 206 -0.74 12.42 -14.08
CA LEU A 206 -0.47 11.28 -14.93
C LEU A 206 -1.81 10.55 -15.11
N TYR A 207 -2.41 10.70 -16.29
CA TYR A 207 -3.78 10.26 -16.51
C TYR A 207 -3.83 8.95 -17.31
N ASP A 208 -4.29 7.90 -16.66
CA ASP A 208 -4.44 6.58 -17.25
C ASP A 208 -5.78 6.41 -17.97
N ILE A 209 -5.73 6.19 -19.27
CA ILE A 209 -6.91 5.82 -20.07
C ILE A 209 -7.10 4.31 -19.99
N LYS A 210 -8.14 3.87 -19.29
CA LYS A 210 -8.51 2.45 -19.18
C LYS A 210 -9.56 2.12 -20.25
N SER A 211 -9.29 1.15 -21.13
CA SER A 211 -10.33 0.61 -22.02
C SER A 211 -11.12 -0.50 -21.33
N ALA A 212 -12.39 -0.61 -21.69
CA ALA A 212 -13.21 -1.78 -21.41
C ALA A 212 -12.78 -2.99 -22.25
#